data_AF-A0A9C9TGW6-F1
#
_entry.id   AF-A0A9C9TGW6-F1
#
_cell.length_a   1.000
_cell.length_b   1.000
_cell.length_c   1.000
_cell.angle_alpha   90.00
_cell.angle_beta   90.00
_cell.angle_gamma   90.00
#
_symmetry.space_group_name_H-M   'P 1'
#
loop_
_entity.id
_entity.type
_entity.pdbx_description
1 polymer ?
#
loop_
_entity_poly.entity_id
_entity_poly.type
_entity_poly.pdbx_seq_one_letter_code
_entity_poly.pdbx_strand_id
1 'polypeptide(L)'
;MPMIGIISDTHGLLRPEAISILEGVAHIIHAGDIGKREIISRLTEIAPVTAIRGNIDHAYWARTVPDTVCVELLGRRFFVIHDRNDLAPRCGSRACSDRGRSPRRYCSQPRSPR
;
A
#
# COMPACT_ATOMS: atom_id res chain seq x y z
N MET A 1 -15.10 -8.74 16.11
CA MET A 1 -13.70 -9.05 15.75
C MET A 1 -13.22 -7.95 14.82
N PRO A 2 -12.08 -7.28 15.05
CA PRO A 2 -11.61 -6.21 14.17
C PRO A 2 -11.22 -6.77 12.80
N MET A 3 -11.69 -6.13 11.73
CA MET A 3 -11.40 -6.51 10.34
C MET A 3 -10.53 -5.48 9.66
N ILE A 4 -9.74 -5.90 8.67
CA ILE A 4 -8.97 -5.02 7.79
C ILE A 4 -9.57 -5.15 6.40
N GLY A 5 -10.03 -4.02 5.84
CA GLY A 5 -10.51 -3.95 4.47
C GLY A 5 -9.35 -3.79 3.49
N ILE A 6 -9.38 -4.50 2.37
CA ILE A 6 -8.39 -4.37 1.30
C ILE A 6 -9.13 -4.07 -0.01
N ILE A 7 -8.67 -3.05 -0.72
CA ILE A 7 -9.21 -2.65 -2.02
C ILE A 7 -8.06 -2.25 -2.96
N SER A 8 -8.26 -2.36 -4.27
CA SER A 8 -7.31 -1.90 -5.29
C SER A 8 -8.08 -1.48 -6.54
N ASP A 9 -7.38 -0.91 -7.53
CA ASP A 9 -7.90 -0.75 -8.89
C ASP A 9 -9.24 -0.03 -8.95
N THR A 10 -9.36 1.04 -8.16
CA THR A 10 -10.59 1.85 -8.18
C THR A 10 -10.65 2.71 -9.44
N HIS A 11 -9.51 3.07 -10.06
CA HIS A 11 -9.44 3.85 -11.31
C HIS A 11 -10.33 5.12 -11.26
N GLY A 12 -10.43 5.74 -10.09
CA GLY A 12 -11.25 6.93 -9.83
C GLY A 12 -12.75 6.67 -9.66
N LEU A 13 -13.18 5.41 -9.57
CA LEU A 13 -14.55 4.95 -9.40
C LEU A 13 -14.67 4.07 -8.15
N LEU A 14 -15.10 4.66 -7.04
CA LEU A 14 -15.46 3.92 -5.83
C LEU A 14 -16.95 3.62 -5.83
N ARG A 15 -17.28 2.34 -6.04
CA ARG A 15 -18.66 1.83 -6.09
C ARG A 15 -19.30 1.82 -4.70
N PRO A 16 -20.59 2.16 -4.57
CA PRO A 16 -21.30 2.13 -3.27
C PRO A 16 -21.24 0.77 -2.59
N GLU A 17 -21.29 -0.33 -3.33
CA GLU A 17 -21.24 -1.68 -2.78
C GLU A 17 -19.91 -1.97 -2.08
N ALA A 18 -18.80 -1.44 -2.64
CA ALA A 18 -17.49 -1.55 -2.02
C ALA A 18 -17.43 -0.75 -0.71
N ILE A 19 -18.09 0.41 -0.66
CA ILE A 19 -18.18 1.23 0.56
C ILE A 19 -18.93 0.45 1.65
N SER A 20 -20.11 -0.10 1.32
CA SER A 20 -20.91 -0.86 2.29
C SER A 20 -20.19 -2.09 2.85
N ILE A 21 -19.35 -2.77 2.05
CA ILE A 21 -18.54 -3.90 2.52
C ILE A 21 -17.41 -3.44 3.46
N LEU A 22 -16.89 -2.23 3.26
CA LEU A 22 -15.82 -1.65 4.06
C LEU A 22 -16.34 -0.97 5.35
N GLU A 23 -17.65 -0.84 5.54
CA GLU A 23 -18.20 -0.29 6.77
C GLU A 23 -17.85 -1.15 7.99
N GLY A 24 -17.41 -0.48 9.06
CA GLY A 24 -17.06 -1.15 10.33
C GLY A 24 -15.71 -1.86 10.35
N VAL A 25 -14.90 -1.77 9.29
CA VAL A 25 -13.50 -2.22 9.34
C VAL A 25 -12.65 -1.30 10.22
N ALA A 26 -11.63 -1.86 10.86
CA ALA A 26 -10.73 -1.09 11.72
C ALA A 26 -9.70 -0.28 10.92
N HIS A 27 -9.37 -0.74 9.71
CA HIS A 27 -8.38 -0.11 8.83
C HIS A 27 -8.62 -0.52 7.37
N ILE A 28 -8.30 0.35 6.42
CA ILE A 28 -8.39 0.08 4.98
C ILE A 28 -6.99 0.16 4.35
N ILE A 29 -6.64 -0.84 3.55
CA ILE A 29 -5.45 -0.82 2.69
C ILE A 29 -5.90 -0.65 1.24
N HIS A 30 -5.43 0.40 0.56
CA HIS A 30 -5.57 0.56 -0.89
C HIS A 30 -4.27 0.17 -1.61
N ALA A 31 -4.29 -0.92 -2.39
CA ALA A 31 -3.11 -1.50 -3.03
C ALA A 31 -2.74 -0.86 -4.40
N GLY A 32 -2.98 0.44 -4.56
CA GLY A 32 -2.70 1.18 -5.79
C GLY A 32 -3.84 1.19 -6.81
N ASP A 33 -3.61 1.91 -7.92
CA ASP A 33 -4.55 2.22 -9.00
C ASP A 33 -5.80 2.94 -8.50
N ILE A 34 -5.55 4.03 -7.76
CA ILE A 34 -6.57 4.84 -7.10
C ILE A 34 -7.28 5.76 -8.10
N GLY A 35 -6.51 6.39 -8.99
CA GLY A 35 -6.95 7.30 -10.05
C GLY A 35 -7.37 8.70 -9.61
N LYS A 36 -7.96 8.85 -8.42
CA LYS A 36 -8.45 10.14 -7.91
C LYS A 36 -8.19 10.30 -6.41
N ARG A 37 -7.71 11.47 -5.99
CA ARG A 37 -7.44 11.78 -4.57
C ARG A 37 -8.70 11.64 -3.71
N GLU A 38 -9.85 11.97 -4.29
CA GLU A 38 -11.17 11.92 -3.66
C GLU A 38 -11.51 10.51 -3.18
N ILE A 39 -10.97 9.46 -3.81
CA ILE A 39 -11.18 8.08 -3.37
C ILE A 39 -10.55 7.85 -2.00
N ILE A 40 -9.32 8.34 -1.77
CA ILE A 40 -8.67 8.26 -0.47
C ILE A 40 -9.47 9.04 0.57
N SER A 41 -9.95 10.23 0.22
CA SER A 41 -10.79 11.03 1.13
C SER A 41 -12.06 10.27 1.53
N ARG A 42 -12.79 9.71 0.56
CA ARG A 42 -14.02 8.93 0.83
C ARG A 42 -13.74 7.66 1.66
N LEU A 43 -12.64 6.97 1.41
CA LEU A 43 -12.27 5.80 2.23
C LEU A 43 -11.87 6.21 3.65
N THR A 44 -11.24 7.39 3.82
CA THR A 44 -10.84 7.93 5.12
C THR A 44 -12.04 8.30 6.00
N GLU A 45 -13.18 8.62 5.38
CA GLU A 45 -14.45 8.83 6.11
C GLU A 45 -14.98 7.53 6.75
N ILE A 46 -14.60 6.37 6.21
CA ILE A 46 -15.05 5.05 6.70
C ILE A 46 -14.12 4.56 7.82
N ALA A 47 -12.80 4.55 7.56
CA ALA A 47 -11.78 4.07 8.48
C ALA A 47 -10.40 4.65 8.11
N PRO A 48 -9.39 4.59 9.00
CA PRO A 48 -8.03 4.96 8.67
C PRO A 48 -7.50 4.22 7.43
N VAL A 49 -6.87 4.94 6.50
CA VAL A 49 -6.42 4.40 5.21
C VAL A 49 -4.91 4.37 5.11
N THR A 50 -4.37 3.24 4.67
CA THR A 50 -3.01 3.14 4.14
C THR A 50 -3.10 2.87 2.65
N ALA A 51 -2.57 3.79 1.84
CA ALA A 51 -2.58 3.66 0.39
C ALA A 51 -1.16 3.64 -0.16
N ILE A 52 -0.97 2.85 -1.21
CA ILE A 52 0.21 2.94 -2.08
C ILE A 52 -0.20 3.44 -3.46
N ARG A 53 0.76 3.92 -4.25
CA ARG A 53 0.55 4.24 -5.66
C ARG A 53 0.44 2.97 -6.50
N GLY A 54 -0.42 3.02 -7.51
CA GLY A 54 -0.36 2.09 -8.63
C GLY A 54 0.13 2.73 -9.92
N ASN A 55 -0.02 1.98 -11.00
CA ASN A 55 0.40 2.32 -12.35
C ASN A 55 -0.25 3.61 -12.86
N ILE A 56 -1.51 3.87 -12.53
CA ILE A 56 -2.23 5.04 -13.08
C ILE A 56 -2.13 6.30 -12.21
N ASP A 57 -1.49 6.21 -11.05
CA ASP A 57 -1.44 7.27 -10.04
C ASP A 57 -0.29 8.27 -10.32
N HIS A 58 -0.38 8.98 -11.45
CA HIS A 58 0.65 9.92 -11.91
C HIS A 58 0.41 11.38 -11.53
N ALA A 59 -0.81 11.70 -11.08
CA ALA A 59 -1.20 13.07 -10.75
C ALA A 59 -0.39 13.63 -9.57
N TYR A 60 -0.33 14.97 -9.44
CA TYR A 60 0.50 15.64 -8.44
C TYR A 60 0.22 15.16 -7.00
N TRP A 61 -1.05 14.90 -6.68
CA TRP A 61 -1.45 14.40 -5.36
C TRP A 61 -0.85 13.02 -5.04
N ALA A 62 -0.65 12.17 -6.04
CA ALA A 62 -0.10 10.83 -5.84
C ALA A 62 1.37 10.89 -5.43
N ARG A 63 2.08 12.00 -5.66
CA ARG A 63 3.50 12.15 -5.27
C ARG A 63 3.73 12.05 -3.76
N THR A 64 2.71 12.28 -2.95
CA THR A 64 2.77 12.12 -1.49
C THR A 64 2.40 10.70 -1.04
N VAL A 65 1.90 9.86 -1.94
CA VAL A 65 1.56 8.46 -1.67
C VAL A 65 2.80 7.60 -1.97
N PRO A 66 3.21 6.70 -1.07
CA PRO A 66 4.39 5.86 -1.28
C PRO A 66 4.14 4.80 -2.35
N ASP A 67 5.20 4.31 -3.00
CA ASP A 67 5.12 3.18 -3.94
C ASP A 67 4.89 1.84 -3.23
N THR A 68 5.43 1.71 -2.02
CA THR A 68 5.36 0.50 -1.21
C THR A 68 5.26 0.88 0.26
N VAL A 69 4.57 0.09 1.07
CA VAL A 69 4.48 0.33 2.52
C VAL A 69 4.52 -0.98 3.30
N CYS A 70 5.21 -0.94 4.43
CA CYS A 70 5.10 -1.94 5.48
C CYS A 70 4.29 -1.33 6.62
N VAL A 71 3.21 -1.99 7.02
CA VAL A 71 2.35 -1.54 8.12
C VAL A 71 2.06 -2.69 9.06
N GLU A 72 2.03 -2.41 10.36
CA GLU A 72 1.59 -3.37 11.37
C GLU A 72 0.15 -3.02 11.80
N LEU A 73 -0.78 -3.93 11.54
CA LEU A 73 -2.20 -3.77 11.87
C LEU A 73 -2.67 -5.00 12.62
N LEU A 74 -3.32 -4.81 13.76
CA LEU A 74 -3.86 -5.89 14.59
C LEU A 74 -2.81 -6.97 14.94
N GLY A 75 -1.57 -6.56 15.20
CA GLY A 75 -0.44 -7.46 15.52
C GLY A 75 0.08 -8.27 14.33
N ARG A 76 -0.29 -7.92 13.10
CA ARG A 76 0.15 -8.56 11.86
C ARG A 76 0.83 -7.55 10.96
N ARG A 77 1.96 -7.95 10.35
CA ARG A 77 2.71 -7.11 9.40
C ARG A 77 2.22 -7.37 7.98
N PHE A 78 1.87 -6.28 7.29
CA PHE A 78 1.45 -6.26 5.90
C PHE A 78 2.51 -5.53 5.09
N PHE A 79 3.04 -6.18 4.06
CA PHE A 79 3.86 -5.52 3.05
C PHE A 79 3.02 -5.36 1.80
N VAL A 80 2.74 -4.12 1.43
CA VAL A 80 1.88 -3.77 0.31
C VAL A 80 2.74 -3.23 -0.82
N ILE A 81 2.57 -3.86 -1.97
CA ILE A 81 3.19 -3.55 -3.25
C ILE A 81 2.11 -3.58 -4.31
N HIS A 82 2.29 -2.83 -5.40
CA HIS A 82 1.34 -2.82 -6.50
C HIS A 82 1.75 -3.82 -7.59
N ASP A 83 3.01 -3.78 -8.03
CA ASP A 83 3.54 -4.75 -8.98
C ASP A 83 4.27 -5.88 -8.24
N ARG A 84 3.92 -7.12 -8.58
CA ARG A 84 4.62 -8.33 -8.11
C ARG A 84 6.12 -8.27 -8.38
N ASN A 85 6.56 -7.60 -9.44
CA ASN A 85 7.97 -7.43 -9.77
C ASN A 85 8.74 -6.64 -8.70
N ASP A 86 8.04 -5.86 -7.86
CA ASP A 86 8.63 -5.15 -6.72
C ASP A 86 8.83 -6.06 -5.49
N LEU A 87 8.40 -7.33 -5.55
CA LEU A 87 8.79 -8.33 -4.57
C LEU A 87 10.28 -8.63 -4.73
N ALA A 88 11.09 -8.03 -3.86
CA ALA A 88 12.48 -8.46 -3.73
C ALA A 88 12.51 -9.98 -3.41
N PRO A 89 13.37 -10.77 -4.08
CA PRO A 89 13.52 -12.20 -3.79
C PRO A 89 13.99 -12.37 -2.33
N ARG A 90 13.05 -12.79 -1.48
CA ARG A 90 13.17 -13.18 -0.07
C ARG A 90 14.40 -12.61 0.67
N CYS A 91 14.36 -11.34 1.06
CA CYS A 91 15.16 -10.90 2.20
C CYS A 91 14.43 -11.35 3.48
N GLY A 92 14.87 -12.45 4.08
CA GLY A 92 14.15 -13.17 5.15
C GLY A 92 13.63 -12.27 6.26
N SER A 93 12.33 -12.40 6.58
CA SER A 93 11.56 -11.92 7.76
C SER A 93 11.78 -10.50 8.32
N ARG A 94 12.69 -9.69 7.76
CA ARG A 94 13.17 -8.39 8.26
C ARG A 94 13.17 -7.29 7.20
N ALA A 95 12.58 -7.53 6.02
CA ALA A 95 12.60 -6.56 4.91
C ALA A 95 11.76 -5.29 5.14
N CYS A 96 10.92 -5.25 6.17
CA CYS A 96 10.25 -4.03 6.62
C CYS A 96 11.19 -3.23 7.54
N SER A 97 12.31 -2.74 6.98
CA SER A 97 13.09 -1.70 7.64
C SER A 97 12.45 -0.37 7.28
N ASP A 98 11.86 0.29 8.27
CA ASP A 98 11.39 1.67 8.23
C ASP A 98 12.29 2.54 7.35
N ARG A 99 11.76 2.96 6.20
CA ARG A 99 12.05 4.20 5.47
C ARG A 99 11.43 4.10 4.07
N GLY A 100 10.34 4.84 3.87
CA GLY A 100 9.64 5.00 2.59
C GLY A 100 10.52 5.64 1.52
N ARG A 101 11.45 4.88 0.95
CA ARG A 101 12.27 5.29 -0.18
C ARG A 101 12.31 4.14 -1.19
N SER A 102 11.68 4.38 -2.34
CA SER A 102 11.72 3.67 -3.63
C SER A 102 12.59 2.39 -3.69
N PRO A 103 12.06 1.23 -4.17
CA PRO A 103 12.76 -0.05 -4.15
C PRO A 103 13.89 -0.19 -5.18
N ARG A 104 14.41 0.90 -5.78
CA ARG A 104 15.45 0.80 -6.81
C ARG A 104 16.83 0.35 -6.33
N ARG A 105 17.07 0.15 -5.03
CA ARG A 105 18.38 -0.30 -4.53
C ARG A 105 18.27 -1.19 -3.29
N TYR A 106 18.00 -2.48 -3.48
CA TYR A 106 18.32 -3.49 -2.47
C TYR A 106 18.88 -4.76 -3.12
N CYS A 107 20.16 -4.72 -3.50
CA CYS A 107 21.12 -5.82 -3.35
C CYS A 107 22.53 -5.35 -3.76
N SER A 108 23.20 -4.53 -2.93
CA SER A 108 24.67 -4.49 -3.01
C SER A 108 25.17 -5.63 -2.13
N GLN A 109 25.49 -6.77 -2.75
CA GLN A 109 26.17 -7.87 -2.07
C GLN A 109 27.39 -7.32 -1.33
N PRO A 110 27.68 -7.77 -0.09
CA PRO A 110 28.99 -7.52 0.48
C PRO A 110 30.01 -8.28 -0.38
N ARG A 111 30.83 -7.56 -1.16
CA ARG A 111 32.04 -8.14 -1.73
C ARG A 111 32.93 -8.55 -0.57
N SER A 112 33.20 -9.84 -0.44
CA SER A 112 34.18 -10.37 0.49
C SER A 112 35.56 -9.75 0.18
N PRO A 113 36.33 -9.32 1.19
CA PRO A 113 37.73 -9.04 0.98
C PRO A 113 38.46 -10.38 0.74
N ARG A 114 39.28 -10.41 -0.32
CA ARG A 114 40.29 -11.46 -0.51
C ARG A 114 41.42 -11.27 0.47
#